data_AF-A0AAV1JM77-F1
#
_entry.id   AF-A0AAV1JM77-F1
#
_cell.length_a   1.000
_cell.length_b   1.000
_cell.length_c   1.000
_cell.angle_alpha   90.00
_cell.angle_beta   90.00
_cell.angle_gamma   90.00
#
_symmetry.space_group_name_H-M   'P 1'
#
loop_
_entity.id
_entity.type
_entity.pdbx_description
1 polymer ?
#
loop_
_entity_poly.entity_id
_entity_poly.type
_entity_poly.pdbx_seq_one_letter_code
_entity_poly.pdbx_strand_id
1 'polypeptide(L)'
;MRDDSSTTSPSSSGGQGDTTSDSISPQLQTYLSDRTGGQVDQVALHQQYTAQLEEKLRDRDQYWEQKIDELKLSLASIQGEEALAAQTVARTAQAEAAKATIERDQAQKQLNDLKIRLAIAENAQDRLDTLNEELEESRRLWARERAELTAALSAADARTRDLADELQLLKAALPLSHPKHHMHDDDKREMQVTGCDDYDRVCREKAVLSRQLQEARMVLADVKTSWSAQIASLETQLARLSRQAGEEGAERRRVENEKRELQQNLLELSADLEKTRQNLANSEAKVVRLNGEVHTLAMEVKTLRNSASGAAIKQSTLNSSRELYLSALEDDTCDILNCHRKDRVMDLEREIEDLTAQNEGLTKALQEERNVVSGLREKLEDQARICDEQKAELNHLNSVMTDMQHDYIDLQRKLDKERREKDEALLRNAHISQNVEKGLCNVRFLESESIDLKTKITELEAIIAQHKENQAACMLIKESEETKDKEIEDLKQQLEGLKDSESTLKKTVQDLEAEICDRNKKIKTLDNRISDMKKTLQRELQSSKSDLSSAEEQDISRRYLKHVVLRFLTARELEARQLTRALSVLLRLSAHEEALLRAALPARSGISGWFPALNT
;
A
#
# COMPACT_ATOMS: atom_id res chain seq x y z
N MET A 1 12.38 67.47 -2.66
CA MET A 1 11.10 68.23 -2.71
C MET A 1 11.21 69.37 -1.71
N ARG A 2 10.93 70.58 -2.18
CA ARG A 2 10.75 71.88 -1.48
C ARG A 2 11.99 72.58 -0.92
N ASP A 3 12.50 73.47 -1.77
CA ASP A 3 13.01 74.79 -1.41
C ASP A 3 11.89 75.66 -0.81
N ASP A 4 12.23 76.53 0.15
CA ASP A 4 11.64 77.87 0.29
C ASP A 4 12.44 78.73 1.30
N SER A 5 13.20 79.68 0.74
CA SER A 5 13.35 81.10 1.07
C SER A 5 12.81 81.65 2.41
N SER A 6 13.59 82.51 3.09
CA SER A 6 13.39 83.98 3.15
C SER A 6 13.94 84.68 4.41
N THR A 7 14.62 85.83 4.19
CA THR A 7 14.58 87.10 4.98
C THR A 7 15.21 87.10 6.39
N THR A 8 15.92 88.12 6.91
CA THR A 8 16.14 89.54 6.57
C THR A 8 17.18 90.09 7.57
N SER A 9 18.06 91.00 7.14
CA SER A 9 18.74 91.96 8.04
C SER A 9 17.74 92.96 8.63
N PRO A 10 18.05 93.59 9.77
CA PRO A 10 18.25 95.04 9.68
C PRO A 10 19.35 95.61 10.60
N SER A 11 19.78 96.79 10.19
CA SER A 11 20.69 97.76 10.81
C SER A 11 20.20 98.32 12.16
N SER A 12 21.13 98.90 12.95
CA SER A 12 21.08 100.32 13.40
C SER A 12 21.54 100.58 14.86
N SER A 13 22.18 101.74 15.00
CA SER A 13 22.49 102.55 16.18
C SER A 13 23.71 102.09 17.01
N GLY A 14 24.78 102.89 17.16
CA GLY A 14 24.84 104.34 17.22
C GLY A 14 24.66 104.76 18.68
N GLY A 15 25.74 104.67 19.45
CA GLY A 15 25.77 105.06 20.87
C GLY A 15 27.06 105.82 21.16
N GLN A 16 26.97 107.13 21.07
CA GLN A 16 27.88 108.08 21.71
C GLN A 16 27.83 107.88 23.23
N GLY A 17 28.99 107.92 23.88
CA GLY A 17 29.13 107.97 25.35
C GLY A 17 30.55 108.44 25.65
N ASP A 18 30.75 109.74 25.53
CA ASP A 18 30.85 110.68 26.65
C ASP A 18 32.18 110.56 27.40
N THR A 19 33.10 111.42 26.95
CA THR A 19 34.29 111.88 27.63
C THR A 19 33.90 112.63 28.90
N THR A 20 33.88 111.97 30.06
CA THR A 20 33.89 112.65 31.36
C THR A 20 35.34 112.79 31.85
N SER A 21 35.96 113.91 31.47
CA SER A 21 37.13 114.47 32.15
C SER A 21 36.71 115.00 33.51
N ASP A 22 36.96 114.24 34.58
CA ASP A 22 36.92 114.79 35.94
C ASP A 22 38.26 115.48 36.23
N SER A 23 38.27 116.78 35.93
CA SER A 23 39.32 117.70 36.34
C SER A 23 39.25 117.88 37.85
N ILE A 24 40.23 117.36 38.57
CA ILE A 24 40.43 117.66 39.98
C ILE A 24 40.58 119.18 40.14
N SER A 25 39.74 119.77 40.99
CA SER A 25 39.68 121.21 41.26
C SER A 25 41.07 121.79 41.58
N PRO A 26 41.46 122.96 41.01
CA PRO A 26 42.79 123.55 41.18
C PRO A 26 43.19 123.82 42.65
N GLN A 27 42.21 123.85 43.56
CA GLN A 27 42.45 124.07 44.99
C GLN A 27 42.90 122.80 45.75
N LEU A 28 42.64 121.60 45.22
CA LEU A 28 43.09 120.34 45.84
C LEU A 28 44.52 119.96 45.41
N GLN A 29 44.94 120.38 44.21
CA GLN A 29 46.28 120.13 43.69
C GLN A 29 47.35 120.97 44.40
N THR A 30 47.05 122.23 44.76
CA THR A 30 47.97 123.07 45.55
C THR A 30 48.07 122.60 47.01
N TYR A 31 47.00 122.05 47.57
CA TYR A 31 46.99 121.55 48.95
C TYR A 31 47.75 120.22 49.12
N LEU A 32 47.80 119.39 48.06
CA LEU A 32 48.57 118.14 48.06
C LEU A 32 50.04 118.36 47.64
N SER A 33 50.37 119.36 46.82
CA SER A 33 51.78 119.63 46.44
C SER A 33 52.63 120.17 47.59
N ASP A 34 52.06 120.97 48.49
CA ASP A 34 52.80 121.59 49.59
C ASP A 34 53.13 120.62 50.75
N ARG A 35 52.53 119.43 50.79
CA ARG A 35 52.66 118.50 51.94
C ARG A 35 53.40 117.20 51.68
N THR A 36 53.58 116.76 50.44
CA THR A 36 54.20 115.44 50.14
C THR A 36 55.46 115.46 49.29
N GLY A 37 56.06 116.61 48.98
CA GLY A 37 57.46 116.70 48.53
C GLY A 37 57.90 115.80 47.35
N GLY A 38 56.96 115.26 46.58
CA GLY A 38 57.20 114.31 45.51
C GLY A 38 56.01 114.26 44.56
N GLN A 39 56.26 114.55 43.28
CA GLN A 39 55.32 114.25 42.21
C GLN A 39 55.17 112.74 42.11
N VAL A 40 54.00 112.20 42.49
CA VAL A 40 53.63 110.85 42.07
C VAL A 40 53.31 110.94 40.57
N ASP A 41 54.15 110.31 39.74
CA ASP A 41 53.95 110.26 38.30
C ASP A 41 52.78 109.33 37.95
N GLN A 42 51.58 109.88 38.06
CA GLN A 42 50.30 109.20 37.82
C GLN A 42 50.22 108.57 36.42
N VAL A 43 50.95 109.13 35.45
CA VAL A 43 51.01 108.63 34.07
C VAL A 43 51.81 107.32 34.02
N ALA A 44 52.96 107.26 34.69
CA ALA A 44 53.79 106.06 34.76
C ALA A 44 53.06 104.90 35.48
N LEU A 45 52.36 105.18 36.58
CA LEU A 45 51.58 104.18 37.30
C LEU A 45 50.41 103.64 36.46
N HIS A 46 49.72 104.53 35.73
CA HIS A 46 48.61 104.13 34.86
C HIS A 46 49.12 103.27 33.70
N GLN A 47 50.20 103.66 33.03
CA GLN A 47 50.84 102.88 31.96
C GLN A 47 51.26 101.48 32.44
N GLN A 48 51.80 101.37 33.65
CA GLN A 48 52.17 100.08 34.24
C GLN A 48 50.95 99.18 34.49
N TYR A 49 49.84 99.74 34.96
CA TYR A 49 48.60 98.99 35.18
C TYR A 49 47.95 98.56 33.86
N THR A 50 47.95 99.43 32.85
CA THR A 50 47.45 99.11 31.50
C THR A 50 48.28 98.01 30.85
N ALA A 51 49.60 98.08 30.94
CA ALA A 51 50.50 97.05 30.41
C ALA A 51 50.28 95.68 31.10
N GLN A 52 50.10 95.66 32.43
CA GLN A 52 49.78 94.44 33.17
C GLN A 52 48.41 93.85 32.81
N LEU A 53 47.42 94.70 32.55
CA LEU A 53 46.10 94.26 32.09
C LEU A 53 46.17 93.70 30.67
N GLU A 54 46.89 94.35 29.76
CA GLU A 54 47.09 93.89 28.39
C GLU A 54 47.84 92.56 28.33
N GLU A 55 48.84 92.36 29.20
CA GLU A 55 49.55 91.09 29.35
C GLU A 55 48.61 90.00 29.86
N LYS A 56 47.84 90.25 30.93
CA LYS A 56 46.85 89.28 31.43
C LYS A 56 45.75 88.96 30.42
N LEU A 57 45.32 89.93 29.62
CA LEU A 57 44.37 89.70 28.52
C LEU A 57 45.00 88.84 27.43
N ARG A 58 46.25 89.12 27.03
CA ARG A 58 47.00 88.29 26.07
C ARG A 58 47.16 86.86 26.56
N ASP A 59 47.53 86.65 27.83
CA ASP A 59 47.69 85.31 28.41
C ASP A 59 46.36 84.55 28.42
N ARG A 60 45.28 85.24 28.78
CA ARG A 60 43.94 84.66 28.77
C ARG A 60 43.50 84.30 27.34
N ASP A 61 43.75 85.18 26.38
CA ASP A 61 43.38 84.95 24.98
C ASP A 61 44.20 83.78 24.39
N GLN A 62 45.51 83.71 24.66
CA GLN A 62 46.35 82.55 24.31
C GLN A 62 45.87 81.25 24.95
N TYR A 63 45.48 81.28 26.23
CA TYR A 63 44.91 80.12 26.90
C TYR A 63 43.64 79.63 26.22
N TRP A 64 42.74 80.54 25.84
CA TRP A 64 41.51 80.18 25.14
C TRP A 64 41.75 79.70 23.71
N GLU A 65 42.72 80.27 22.99
CA GLU A 65 43.13 79.77 21.67
C GLU A 65 43.64 78.33 21.77
N GLN A 66 44.55 78.06 22.72
CA GLN A 66 45.03 76.70 22.99
C GLN A 66 43.87 75.76 23.33
N LYS A 67 42.94 76.19 24.20
CA LYS A 67 41.77 75.39 24.58
C LYS A 67 40.85 75.11 23.40
N ILE A 68 40.64 76.08 22.52
CA ILE A 68 39.85 75.92 21.30
C ILE A 68 40.51 74.91 20.36
N ASP A 69 41.83 74.98 20.17
CA ASP A 69 42.54 74.06 19.30
C ASP A 69 42.60 72.63 19.86
N GLU A 70 42.74 72.47 21.17
CA GLU A 70 42.55 71.17 21.85
C GLU A 70 41.16 70.60 21.60
N LEU A 71 40.10 71.42 21.73
CA LEU A 71 38.72 70.99 21.49
C LEU A 71 38.48 70.63 20.02
N LYS A 72 39.06 71.35 19.07
CA LYS A 72 38.98 71.01 17.64
C LYS A 72 39.64 69.67 17.34
N LEU A 73 40.83 69.42 17.91
CA LEU A 73 41.53 68.14 17.76
C LEU A 73 40.74 66.98 18.38
N SER A 74 40.18 67.19 19.57
CA SER A 74 39.33 66.20 20.24
C SER A 74 38.06 65.91 19.43
N LEU A 75 37.39 66.94 18.91
CA LEU A 75 36.21 66.78 18.05
C LEU A 75 36.54 66.02 16.77
N ALA A 76 37.66 66.34 16.11
CA ALA A 76 38.10 65.63 14.91
C ALA A 76 38.41 64.15 15.18
N SER A 77 39.00 63.84 16.34
CA SER A 77 39.24 62.46 16.78
C SER A 77 37.93 61.70 16.97
N ILE A 78 36.98 62.28 17.71
CA ILE A 78 35.67 61.67 17.97
C ILE A 78 34.91 61.46 16.66
N GLN A 79 34.90 62.45 15.75
CA GLN A 79 34.26 62.33 14.44
C GLN A 79 34.90 61.24 13.58
N GLY A 80 36.24 61.09 13.65
CA GLY A 80 36.95 60.00 12.97
C GLY A 80 36.58 58.62 13.53
N GLU A 81 36.51 58.49 14.85
CA GLU A 81 36.08 57.26 15.53
C GLU A 81 34.62 56.91 15.22
N GLU A 82 33.71 57.89 15.27
CA GLU A 82 32.30 57.71 14.91
C GLU A 82 32.12 57.29 13.44
N ALA A 83 32.88 57.91 12.52
CA ALA A 83 32.84 57.54 11.10
C ALA A 83 33.32 56.10 10.86
N LEU A 84 34.38 55.67 11.56
CA LEU A 84 34.87 54.30 11.52
C LEU A 84 33.83 53.32 12.11
N ALA A 85 33.24 53.65 13.26
CA ALA A 85 32.18 52.85 13.87
C ALA A 85 30.99 52.70 12.91
N ALA A 86 30.50 53.78 12.32
CA ALA A 86 29.43 53.75 11.33
C ALA A 86 29.78 52.89 10.10
N GLN A 87 31.02 52.95 9.61
CA GLN A 87 31.48 52.12 8.50
C GLN A 87 31.52 50.63 8.87
N THR A 88 31.94 50.29 10.10
CA THR A 88 31.94 48.89 10.57
C THR A 88 30.51 48.34 10.72
N VAL A 89 29.58 49.13 11.24
CA VAL A 89 28.16 48.75 11.33
C VAL A 89 27.55 48.57 9.94
N ALA A 90 27.85 49.46 8.99
CA ALA A 90 27.36 49.33 7.61
C ALA A 90 27.89 48.05 6.93
N ARG A 91 29.16 47.71 7.13
CA ARG A 91 29.75 46.48 6.56
C ARG A 91 29.18 45.21 7.18
N THR A 92 28.96 45.19 8.49
CA THR A 92 28.34 44.05 9.17
C THR A 92 26.89 43.87 8.71
N ALA A 93 26.11 44.94 8.64
CA ALA A 93 24.75 44.90 8.09
C ALA A 93 24.70 44.41 6.63
N GLN A 94 25.66 44.82 5.79
CA GLN A 94 25.77 44.32 4.40
C GLN A 94 26.11 42.83 4.35
N ALA A 95 27.01 42.35 5.21
CA ALA A 95 27.37 40.94 5.30
C ALA A 95 26.18 40.08 5.77
N GLU A 96 25.44 40.55 6.76
CA GLU A 96 24.22 39.90 7.26
C GLU A 96 23.12 39.85 6.19
N ALA A 97 22.90 40.96 5.47
CA ALA A 97 21.95 41.01 4.36
C ALA A 97 22.33 40.00 3.25
N ALA A 98 23.61 39.93 2.89
CA ALA A 98 24.10 38.96 1.90
C ALA A 98 23.87 37.52 2.37
N LYS A 99 24.16 37.21 3.64
CA LYS A 99 23.89 35.89 4.23
C LYS A 99 22.41 35.54 4.19
N ALA A 100 21.54 36.47 4.57
CA ALA A 100 20.08 36.28 4.54
C ALA A 100 19.56 36.02 3.11
N THR A 101 20.14 36.67 2.09
CA THR A 101 19.75 36.41 0.69
C THR A 101 20.11 34.99 0.24
N ILE A 102 21.29 34.48 0.63
CA ILE A 102 21.73 33.12 0.30
C ILE A 102 20.83 32.08 0.99
N GLU A 103 20.53 32.28 2.28
CA GLU A 103 19.65 31.39 3.04
C GLU A 103 18.23 31.35 2.44
N ARG A 104 17.70 32.52 2.05
CA ARG A 104 16.42 32.62 1.35
C ARG A 104 16.43 31.87 0.02
N ASP A 105 17.48 32.00 -0.78
CA ASP A 105 17.61 31.31 -2.06
C ASP A 105 17.70 29.78 -1.89
N GLN A 106 18.38 29.32 -0.85
CA GLN A 106 18.43 27.90 -0.48
C GLN A 106 17.06 27.38 -0.05
N ALA A 107 16.36 28.11 0.83
CA ALA A 107 15.00 27.77 1.23
C ALA A 107 14.03 27.75 0.04
N GLN A 108 14.17 28.69 -0.90
CA GLN A 108 13.35 28.74 -2.11
C GLN A 108 13.59 27.51 -3.02
N LYS A 109 14.84 27.06 -3.16
CA LYS A 109 15.18 25.83 -3.91
C LYS A 109 14.54 24.61 -3.26
N GLN A 110 14.67 24.47 -1.93
CA GLN A 110 14.04 23.37 -1.19
C GLN A 110 12.51 23.38 -1.34
N LEU A 111 11.89 24.56 -1.28
CA LEU A 111 10.45 24.71 -1.47
C LEU A 111 10.01 24.30 -2.88
N ASN A 112 10.80 24.62 -3.91
CA ASN A 112 10.52 24.18 -5.28
C ASN A 112 10.67 22.65 -5.44
N ASP A 113 11.71 22.05 -4.84
CA ASP A 113 11.89 20.59 -4.85
C ASP A 113 10.74 19.87 -4.15
N LEU A 114 10.27 20.40 -3.02
CA LEU A 114 9.11 19.86 -2.31
C LEU A 114 7.82 20.00 -3.13
N LYS A 115 7.62 21.11 -3.84
CA LYS A 115 6.48 21.28 -4.76
C LYS A 115 6.47 20.25 -5.89
N ILE A 116 7.64 19.96 -6.47
CA ILE A 116 7.75 18.93 -7.51
C ILE A 116 7.40 17.56 -6.93
N ARG A 117 7.91 17.22 -5.74
CA ARG A 117 7.57 15.95 -5.06
C ARG A 117 6.09 15.85 -4.72
N LEU A 118 5.47 16.96 -4.30
CA LEU A 118 4.04 17.01 -4.03
C LEU A 118 3.23 16.73 -5.30
N ALA A 119 3.56 17.38 -6.42
CA ALA A 119 2.88 17.14 -7.70
C ALA A 119 3.02 15.68 -8.19
N ILE A 120 4.18 15.05 -7.96
CA ILE A 120 4.37 13.62 -8.27
C ILE A 120 3.49 12.75 -7.37
N ALA A 121 3.38 13.07 -6.08
CA ALA A 121 2.54 12.34 -5.15
C ALA A 121 1.04 12.51 -5.46
N GLU A 122 0.60 13.71 -5.85
CA GLU A 122 -0.76 13.98 -6.30
C GLU A 122 -1.12 13.15 -7.55
N ASN A 123 -0.25 13.14 -8.57
CA ASN A 123 -0.47 12.29 -9.75
C ASN A 123 -0.49 10.79 -9.42
N ALA A 124 0.31 10.35 -8.45
CA ALA A 124 0.30 8.96 -7.99
C ALA A 124 -1.00 8.64 -7.23
N GLN A 125 -1.53 9.60 -6.47
CA GLN A 125 -2.80 9.48 -5.78
C GLN A 125 -3.96 9.35 -6.77
N ASP A 126 -4.02 10.21 -7.79
CA ASP A 126 -5.04 10.12 -8.84
C ASP A 126 -5.04 8.74 -9.52
N ARG A 127 -3.84 8.19 -9.79
CA ARG A 127 -3.70 6.85 -10.38
C ARG A 127 -4.15 5.73 -9.43
N LEU A 128 -3.93 5.89 -8.13
CA LEU A 128 -4.44 4.93 -7.14
C LEU A 128 -5.96 4.99 -7.07
N ASP A 129 -6.55 6.18 -7.18
CA ASP A 129 -8.00 6.36 -7.16
C ASP A 129 -8.65 5.71 -8.40
N THR A 130 -8.06 5.87 -9.60
CA THR A 130 -8.56 5.17 -10.80
C THR A 130 -8.45 3.65 -10.68
N LEU A 131 -7.33 3.12 -10.16
CA LEU A 131 -7.16 1.68 -9.94
C LEU A 131 -8.13 1.13 -8.89
N ASN A 132 -8.46 1.93 -7.86
CA ASN A 132 -9.46 1.57 -6.87
C ASN A 132 -10.86 1.52 -7.48
N GLU A 133 -11.22 2.46 -8.36
CA GLU A 133 -12.48 2.43 -9.11
C GLU A 133 -12.61 1.18 -9.98
N GLU A 134 -11.57 0.83 -10.75
CA GLU A 134 -11.52 -0.38 -11.58
C GLU A 134 -11.63 -1.67 -10.74
N LEU A 135 -10.97 -1.70 -9.58
CA LEU A 135 -11.06 -2.83 -8.65
C LEU A 135 -12.48 -2.97 -8.09
N GLU A 136 -13.11 -1.87 -7.70
CA GLU A 136 -14.49 -1.88 -7.21
C GLU A 136 -15.49 -2.25 -8.31
N GLU A 137 -15.27 -1.84 -9.55
CA GLU A 137 -16.08 -2.27 -10.68
C GLU A 137 -15.95 -3.80 -10.91
N SER A 138 -14.72 -4.32 -10.86
CA SER A 138 -14.44 -5.76 -10.96
C SER A 138 -15.11 -6.56 -9.83
N ARG A 139 -15.07 -6.05 -8.59
CA ARG A 139 -15.78 -6.65 -7.45
C ARG A 139 -17.29 -6.67 -7.64
N ARG A 140 -17.87 -5.58 -8.17
CA ARG A 140 -19.32 -5.51 -8.46
C ARG A 140 -19.72 -6.49 -9.56
N LEU A 141 -18.90 -6.64 -10.61
CA LEU A 141 -19.13 -7.61 -11.68
C LEU A 141 -19.07 -9.04 -11.14
N TRP A 142 -18.02 -9.38 -10.40
CA TRP A 142 -17.89 -10.70 -9.79
C TRP A 142 -19.03 -11.02 -8.81
N ALA A 143 -19.46 -10.03 -8.01
CA ALA A 143 -20.60 -10.19 -7.11
C ALA A 143 -21.91 -10.45 -7.87
N ARG A 144 -22.13 -9.78 -9.01
CA ARG A 144 -23.28 -10.00 -9.89
C ARG A 144 -23.24 -11.41 -10.49
N GLU A 145 -22.14 -11.79 -11.12
CA GLU A 145 -21.96 -13.13 -11.71
C GLU A 145 -22.14 -14.24 -10.66
N ARG A 146 -21.57 -14.07 -9.47
CA ARG A 146 -21.76 -15.01 -8.37
C ARG A 146 -23.21 -15.11 -7.95
N ALA A 147 -23.93 -13.99 -7.87
CA ALA A 147 -25.35 -13.98 -7.52
C ALA A 147 -26.19 -14.70 -8.59
N GLU A 148 -25.90 -14.47 -9.87
CA GLU A 148 -26.55 -15.13 -11.00
C GLU A 148 -26.30 -16.64 -11.01
N LEU A 149 -25.05 -17.07 -10.80
CA LEU A 149 -24.70 -18.49 -10.71
C LEU A 149 -25.36 -19.17 -9.50
N THR A 150 -25.39 -18.49 -8.36
CA THR A 150 -26.06 -19.00 -7.14
C THR A 150 -27.57 -19.15 -7.38
N ALA A 151 -28.19 -18.17 -8.03
CA ALA A 151 -29.60 -18.23 -8.41
C ALA A 151 -29.87 -19.38 -9.39
N ALA A 152 -29.04 -19.53 -10.43
CA ALA A 152 -29.15 -20.60 -11.41
C ALA A 152 -29.00 -21.99 -10.78
N LEU A 153 -28.05 -22.16 -9.84
CA LEU A 153 -27.87 -23.38 -9.07
C LEU A 153 -29.11 -23.68 -8.22
N SER A 154 -29.61 -22.70 -7.46
CA SER A 154 -30.81 -22.89 -6.64
C SER A 154 -32.05 -23.28 -7.46
N ALA A 155 -32.18 -22.72 -8.67
CA ALA A 155 -33.25 -23.07 -9.60
C ALA A 155 -33.07 -24.48 -10.20
N ALA A 156 -31.84 -24.90 -10.45
CA ALA A 156 -31.53 -26.27 -10.88
C ALA A 156 -31.84 -27.28 -9.77
N ASP A 157 -31.45 -26.98 -8.53
CA ASP A 157 -31.72 -27.80 -7.34
C ASP A 157 -33.22 -27.90 -7.02
N ALA A 158 -33.99 -26.85 -7.33
CA ALA A 158 -35.45 -26.92 -7.25
C ALA A 158 -36.02 -27.89 -8.31
N ARG A 159 -35.60 -27.74 -9.58
CA ARG A 159 -36.04 -28.62 -10.66
C ARG A 159 -35.69 -30.09 -10.43
N THR A 160 -34.51 -30.38 -9.88
CA THR A 160 -34.10 -31.77 -9.59
C THR A 160 -34.93 -32.38 -8.47
N ARG A 161 -35.30 -31.59 -7.44
CA ARG A 161 -36.23 -32.04 -6.39
C ARG A 161 -37.63 -32.30 -6.95
N ASP A 162 -38.18 -31.36 -7.73
CA ASP A 162 -39.51 -31.53 -8.33
C ASP A 162 -39.59 -32.79 -9.22
N LEU A 163 -38.58 -33.01 -10.08
CA LEU A 163 -38.50 -34.22 -10.90
C LEU A 163 -38.32 -35.50 -10.09
N ALA A 164 -37.58 -35.45 -8.98
CA ALA A 164 -37.43 -36.59 -8.07
C ALA A 164 -38.75 -36.95 -7.39
N ASP A 165 -39.52 -35.93 -6.98
CA ASP A 165 -40.83 -36.10 -6.36
C ASP A 165 -41.86 -36.68 -7.35
N GLU A 166 -41.90 -36.17 -8.58
CA GLU A 166 -42.74 -36.72 -9.66
C GLU A 166 -42.37 -38.18 -9.96
N LEU A 167 -41.07 -38.51 -10.00
CA LEU A 167 -40.61 -39.88 -10.22
C LEU A 167 -41.01 -40.84 -9.09
N GLN A 168 -40.99 -40.39 -7.83
CA GLN A 168 -41.46 -41.22 -6.70
C GLN A 168 -42.96 -41.52 -6.85
N LEU A 169 -43.74 -40.51 -7.22
CA LEU A 169 -45.19 -40.63 -7.41
C LEU A 169 -45.52 -41.58 -8.58
N LEU A 170 -44.82 -41.44 -9.70
CA LEU A 170 -44.94 -42.36 -10.85
C LEU A 170 -44.54 -43.80 -10.49
N LYS A 171 -43.49 -44.00 -9.70
CA LYS A 171 -43.07 -45.34 -9.26
C LYS A 171 -44.10 -46.01 -8.34
N ALA A 172 -44.77 -45.24 -7.50
CA ALA A 172 -45.84 -45.72 -6.63
C ALA A 172 -47.15 -45.99 -7.40
N ALA A 173 -47.42 -45.22 -8.46
CA ALA A 173 -48.59 -45.39 -9.32
C ALA A 173 -48.56 -46.69 -10.15
N LEU A 174 -47.38 -47.27 -10.37
CA LEU A 174 -47.23 -48.51 -11.15
C LEU A 174 -47.96 -49.70 -10.50
N PRO A 175 -48.34 -50.73 -11.29
CA PRO A 175 -48.84 -51.98 -10.74
C PRO A 175 -47.79 -52.69 -9.89
N LEU A 176 -48.22 -53.40 -8.83
CA LEU A 176 -47.31 -54.15 -7.94
C LEU A 176 -46.46 -55.21 -8.66
N SER A 177 -46.97 -55.74 -9.78
CA SER A 177 -46.27 -56.71 -10.64
C SER A 177 -45.18 -56.08 -11.52
N HIS A 178 -45.14 -54.74 -11.62
CA HIS A 178 -44.20 -54.04 -12.48
C HIS A 178 -42.80 -53.97 -11.84
N PRO A 179 -41.70 -54.31 -12.55
CA PRO A 179 -40.35 -54.38 -11.96
C PRO A 179 -39.84 -53.08 -11.35
N LYS A 180 -40.35 -51.94 -11.85
CA LYS A 180 -39.99 -50.60 -11.38
C LYS A 180 -40.94 -50.03 -10.32
N HIS A 181 -41.95 -50.79 -9.90
CA HIS A 181 -42.82 -50.37 -8.80
C HIS A 181 -41.98 -50.27 -7.52
N HIS A 182 -42.04 -49.10 -6.89
CA HIS A 182 -41.36 -48.87 -5.63
C HIS A 182 -42.17 -47.88 -4.81
N MET A 183 -42.27 -48.16 -3.52
CA MET A 183 -42.86 -47.28 -2.52
C MET A 183 -41.94 -47.24 -1.31
N HIS A 184 -41.90 -46.08 -0.66
CA HIS A 184 -41.20 -45.92 0.61
C HIS A 184 -41.85 -46.80 1.69
N ASP A 185 -41.06 -47.31 2.63
CA ASP A 185 -41.57 -48.25 3.63
C ASP A 185 -42.57 -47.61 4.59
N ASP A 186 -42.44 -46.30 4.85
CA ASP A 186 -43.42 -45.56 5.66
C ASP A 186 -44.77 -45.42 4.92
N ASP A 187 -44.73 -45.16 3.61
CA ASP A 187 -45.94 -45.03 2.79
C ASP A 187 -46.71 -46.37 2.72
N LYS A 188 -45.99 -47.51 2.80
CA LYS A 188 -46.61 -48.85 2.84
C LYS A 188 -47.34 -49.12 4.15
N ARG A 189 -46.88 -48.56 5.28
CA ARG A 189 -47.46 -48.81 6.60
C ARG A 189 -48.84 -48.17 6.75
N GLU A 190 -49.10 -47.08 6.03
CA GLU A 190 -50.37 -46.36 6.08
C GLU A 190 -51.45 -46.95 5.15
N MET A 191 -51.10 -47.95 4.34
CA MET A 191 -51.95 -48.41 3.25
C MET A 191 -52.67 -49.74 3.53
N GLN A 192 -53.97 -49.78 3.20
CA GLN A 192 -54.80 -50.98 3.24
C GLN A 192 -55.15 -51.41 1.81
N VAL A 193 -54.84 -52.65 1.43
CA VAL A 193 -55.12 -53.19 0.10
C VAL A 193 -56.58 -53.63 0.04
N THR A 194 -57.34 -53.06 -0.90
CA THR A 194 -58.79 -53.32 -1.04
C THR A 194 -59.12 -54.28 -2.17
N GLY A 195 -58.16 -54.58 -3.04
CA GLY A 195 -58.33 -55.50 -4.18
C GLY A 195 -58.91 -54.84 -5.43
N CYS A 196 -59.13 -53.52 -5.40
CA CYS A 196 -59.47 -52.71 -6.57
C CYS A 196 -58.21 -51.97 -7.03
N ASP A 197 -57.67 -52.36 -8.18
CA ASP A 197 -56.36 -51.86 -8.67
C ASP A 197 -56.32 -50.33 -8.81
N ASP A 198 -57.39 -49.70 -9.31
CA ASP A 198 -57.49 -48.24 -9.48
C ASP A 198 -57.57 -47.51 -8.13
N TYR A 199 -58.35 -48.02 -7.18
CA TYR A 199 -58.45 -47.44 -5.85
C TYR A 199 -57.14 -47.60 -5.07
N ASP A 200 -56.54 -48.79 -5.14
CA ASP A 200 -55.26 -49.08 -4.49
C ASP A 200 -54.15 -48.23 -5.10
N ARG A 201 -54.15 -47.96 -6.42
CA ARG A 201 -53.23 -47.01 -7.06
C ARG A 201 -53.35 -45.59 -6.49
N VAL A 202 -54.57 -45.04 -6.44
CA VAL A 202 -54.80 -43.69 -5.89
C VAL A 202 -54.41 -43.62 -4.41
N CYS A 203 -54.60 -44.70 -3.66
CA CYS A 203 -54.14 -44.79 -2.27
C CYS A 203 -52.60 -44.74 -2.16
N ARG A 204 -51.86 -45.39 -3.07
CA ARG A 204 -50.38 -45.28 -3.14
C ARG A 204 -49.93 -43.86 -3.43
N GLU A 205 -50.52 -43.23 -4.45
CA GLU A 205 -50.22 -41.85 -4.83
C GLU A 205 -50.51 -40.87 -3.66
N LYS A 206 -51.64 -41.05 -2.97
CA LYS A 206 -52.01 -40.27 -1.79
C LYS A 206 -51.01 -40.42 -0.64
N ALA A 207 -50.54 -41.64 -0.36
CA ALA A 207 -49.57 -41.88 0.71
C ALA A 207 -48.25 -41.15 0.45
N VAL A 208 -47.71 -41.27 -0.78
CA VAL A 208 -46.49 -40.55 -1.20
C VAL A 208 -46.66 -39.03 -1.08
N LEU A 209 -47.77 -38.48 -1.60
CA LEU A 209 -48.07 -37.04 -1.51
C LEU A 209 -48.21 -36.55 -0.06
N SER A 210 -48.78 -37.38 0.81
CA SER A 210 -48.95 -37.02 2.23
C SER A 210 -47.61 -36.95 2.96
N ARG A 211 -46.69 -37.88 2.68
CA ARG A 211 -45.32 -37.84 3.19
C ARG A 211 -44.56 -36.63 2.66
N GLN A 212 -44.57 -36.38 1.35
CA GLN A 212 -43.91 -35.22 0.73
C GLN A 212 -44.43 -33.89 1.33
N LEU A 213 -45.73 -33.78 1.57
CA LEU A 213 -46.31 -32.61 2.24
C LEU A 213 -45.80 -32.45 3.68
N GLN A 214 -45.68 -33.55 4.42
CA GLN A 214 -45.16 -33.54 5.79
C GLN A 214 -43.67 -33.15 5.83
N GLU A 215 -42.86 -33.70 4.91
CA GLU A 215 -41.44 -33.34 4.74
C GLU A 215 -41.29 -31.86 4.39
N ALA A 216 -42.08 -31.34 3.44
CA ALA A 216 -42.08 -29.92 3.09
C ALA A 216 -42.44 -29.03 4.28
N ARG A 217 -43.41 -29.43 5.12
CA ARG A 217 -43.76 -28.70 6.36
C ARG A 217 -42.61 -28.67 7.35
N MET A 218 -41.88 -29.77 7.52
CA MET A 218 -40.71 -29.84 8.40
C MET A 218 -39.60 -28.91 7.90
N VAL A 219 -39.27 -28.96 6.60
CA VAL A 219 -38.28 -28.06 6.00
C VAL A 219 -38.68 -26.59 6.17
N LEU A 220 -39.96 -26.25 5.98
CA LEU A 220 -40.47 -24.88 6.19
C LEU A 220 -40.36 -24.44 7.66
N ALA A 221 -40.56 -25.35 8.61
CA ALA A 221 -40.39 -25.08 10.03
C ALA A 221 -38.91 -24.80 10.38
N ASP A 222 -37.98 -25.58 9.82
CA ASP A 222 -36.54 -25.38 10.01
C ASP A 222 -36.06 -24.06 9.40
N VAL A 223 -36.54 -23.73 8.20
CA VAL A 223 -36.27 -22.41 7.58
C VAL A 223 -36.82 -21.30 8.46
N LYS A 224 -38.06 -21.42 8.97
CA LYS A 224 -38.67 -20.41 9.85
C LYS A 224 -37.87 -20.20 11.14
N THR A 225 -37.41 -21.27 11.78
CA THR A 225 -36.62 -21.16 13.02
C THR A 225 -35.27 -20.51 12.76
N SER A 226 -34.58 -20.88 11.68
CA SER A 226 -33.33 -20.27 11.24
C SER A 226 -33.47 -18.77 10.95
N TRP A 227 -34.49 -18.38 10.17
CA TRP A 227 -34.76 -16.98 9.86
C TRP A 227 -35.12 -16.17 11.11
N SER A 228 -35.89 -16.76 12.04
CA SER A 228 -36.21 -16.10 13.32
C SER A 228 -34.94 -15.85 14.15
N ALA A 229 -33.99 -16.78 14.15
CA ALA A 229 -32.70 -16.61 14.82
C ALA A 229 -31.82 -15.54 14.14
N GLN A 230 -31.80 -15.50 12.80
CA GLN A 230 -31.10 -14.45 12.05
C GLN A 230 -31.69 -13.07 12.29
N ILE A 231 -33.03 -12.94 12.29
CA ILE A 231 -33.72 -11.69 12.62
C ILE A 231 -33.34 -11.24 14.03
N ALA A 232 -33.39 -12.11 15.04
CA ALA A 232 -33.01 -11.76 16.41
C ALA A 232 -31.54 -11.30 16.52
N SER A 233 -30.64 -11.94 15.75
CA SER A 233 -29.23 -11.52 15.66
C SER A 233 -29.10 -10.13 15.03
N LEU A 234 -29.78 -9.88 13.91
CA LEU A 234 -29.79 -8.58 13.24
C LEU A 234 -30.41 -7.49 14.10
N GLU A 235 -31.51 -7.75 14.80
CA GLU A 235 -32.12 -6.84 15.76
C GLU A 235 -31.15 -6.47 16.88
N THR A 236 -30.39 -7.45 17.39
CA THR A 236 -29.34 -7.21 18.39
C THR A 236 -28.22 -6.32 17.84
N GLN A 237 -27.81 -6.53 16.59
CA GLN A 237 -26.81 -5.69 15.92
C GLN A 237 -27.33 -4.27 15.67
N LEU A 238 -28.57 -4.12 15.22
CA LEU A 238 -29.24 -2.85 15.01
C LEU A 238 -29.35 -2.05 16.31
N ALA A 239 -29.70 -2.72 17.42
CA ALA A 239 -29.73 -2.10 18.74
C ALA A 239 -28.34 -1.59 19.18
N ARG A 240 -27.27 -2.36 18.93
CA ARG A 240 -25.89 -1.94 19.21
C ARG A 240 -25.48 -0.74 18.37
N LEU A 241 -25.74 -0.76 17.06
CA LEU A 241 -25.44 0.34 16.15
C LEU A 241 -26.23 1.61 16.51
N SER A 242 -27.50 1.46 16.86
CA SER A 242 -28.33 2.58 17.32
C SER A 242 -27.78 3.21 18.60
N ARG A 243 -27.35 2.38 19.56
CA ARG A 243 -26.68 2.86 20.77
C ARG A 243 -25.37 3.57 20.46
N GLN A 244 -24.52 2.98 19.62
CA GLN A 244 -23.25 3.58 19.20
C GLN A 244 -23.46 4.93 18.50
N ALA A 245 -24.42 5.03 17.59
CA ALA A 245 -24.77 6.28 16.93
C ALA A 245 -25.24 7.35 17.94
N GLY A 246 -25.96 6.94 19.00
CA GLY A 246 -26.34 7.81 20.11
C GLY A 246 -25.13 8.31 20.92
N GLU A 247 -24.19 7.43 21.24
CA GLU A 247 -22.93 7.75 21.95
C GLU A 247 -22.05 8.69 21.11
N GLU A 248 -21.84 8.38 19.83
CA GLU A 248 -21.10 9.25 18.89
C GLU A 248 -21.78 10.61 18.71
N GLY A 249 -23.11 10.64 18.64
CA GLY A 249 -23.87 11.89 18.58
C GLY A 249 -23.77 12.73 19.85
N ALA A 250 -23.60 12.11 21.02
CA ALA A 250 -23.33 12.81 22.27
C ALA A 250 -21.90 13.36 22.32
N GLU A 251 -20.91 12.58 21.88
CA GLU A 251 -19.52 13.02 21.84
C GLU A 251 -19.32 14.17 20.84
N ARG A 252 -19.93 14.10 19.65
CA ARG A 252 -19.91 15.22 18.69
C ARG A 252 -20.45 16.51 19.30
N ARG A 253 -21.58 16.45 20.02
CA ARG A 253 -22.14 17.64 20.70
C ARG A 253 -21.20 18.17 21.78
N ARG A 254 -20.51 17.30 22.53
CA ARG A 254 -19.51 17.73 23.53
C ARG A 254 -18.36 18.47 22.86
N VAL A 255 -17.77 17.88 21.82
CA VAL A 255 -16.66 18.48 21.07
C VAL A 255 -17.07 19.79 20.39
N GLU A 256 -18.30 19.88 19.85
CA GLU A 256 -18.82 21.13 19.28
C GLU A 256 -19.03 22.22 20.34
N ASN A 257 -19.42 21.86 21.57
CA ASN A 257 -19.49 22.78 22.69
C ASN A 257 -18.09 23.29 23.08
N GLU A 258 -17.13 22.39 23.28
CA GLU A 258 -15.74 22.73 23.58
C GLU A 258 -15.14 23.63 22.48
N LYS A 259 -15.41 23.33 21.20
CA LYS A 259 -15.01 24.18 20.08
C LYS A 259 -15.61 25.58 20.17
N ARG A 260 -16.90 25.70 20.50
CA ARG A 260 -17.57 27.00 20.68
C ARG A 260 -16.96 27.79 21.83
N GLU A 261 -16.68 27.14 22.95
CA GLU A 261 -16.01 27.76 24.11
C GLU A 261 -14.60 28.25 23.74
N LEU A 262 -13.80 27.42 23.06
CA LEU A 262 -12.47 27.83 22.59
C LEU A 262 -12.53 28.99 21.59
N GLN A 263 -13.53 29.00 20.69
CA GLN A 263 -13.75 30.11 19.77
C GLN A 263 -14.11 31.40 20.52
N GLN A 264 -14.94 31.32 21.56
CA GLN A 264 -15.27 32.47 22.39
C GLN A 264 -14.02 32.97 23.15
N ASN A 265 -13.25 32.07 23.75
CA ASN A 265 -12.00 32.42 24.45
C ASN A 265 -11.00 33.10 23.49
N LEU A 266 -10.88 32.62 22.25
CA LEU A 266 -10.03 33.26 21.23
C LEU A 266 -10.51 34.67 20.88
N LEU A 267 -11.82 34.89 20.76
CA LEU A 267 -12.38 36.22 20.53
C LEU A 267 -12.09 37.16 21.70
N GLU A 268 -12.30 36.72 22.94
CA GLU A 268 -11.98 37.48 24.15
C GLU A 268 -10.49 37.84 24.21
N LEU A 269 -9.61 36.85 24.01
CA LEU A 269 -8.16 37.08 24.00
C LEU A 269 -7.74 38.06 22.90
N SER A 270 -8.37 37.98 21.72
CA SER A 270 -8.09 38.91 20.61
C SER A 270 -8.51 40.35 20.94
N ALA A 271 -9.63 40.53 21.65
CA ALA A 271 -10.09 41.84 22.08
C ALA A 271 -9.17 42.43 23.15
N ASP A 272 -8.70 41.61 24.09
CA ASP A 272 -7.72 42.02 25.10
C ASP A 272 -6.37 42.37 24.47
N LEU A 273 -5.94 41.62 23.46
CA LEU A 273 -4.74 41.92 22.68
C LEU A 273 -4.90 43.28 21.95
N GLU A 274 -6.05 43.55 21.35
CA GLU A 274 -6.29 44.84 20.70
C GLU A 274 -6.33 46.00 21.70
N LYS A 275 -6.92 45.79 22.89
CA LYS A 275 -6.91 46.76 23.98
C LYS A 275 -5.49 47.06 24.47
N THR A 276 -4.66 46.04 24.64
CA THR A 276 -3.25 46.22 25.05
C THR A 276 -2.43 46.91 23.97
N ARG A 277 -2.64 46.59 22.68
CA ARG A 277 -2.04 47.34 21.55
C ARG A 277 -2.43 48.81 21.56
N GLN A 278 -3.71 49.13 21.76
CA GLN A 278 -4.17 50.51 21.82
C GLN A 278 -3.55 51.27 23.01
N ASN A 279 -3.44 50.61 24.17
CA ASN A 279 -2.77 51.18 25.34
C ASN A 279 -1.28 51.44 25.07
N LEU A 280 -0.60 50.52 24.39
CA LEU A 280 0.79 50.69 23.98
C LEU A 280 0.92 51.89 23.04
N ALA A 281 0.11 51.97 21.97
CA ALA A 281 0.12 53.11 21.05
C ALA A 281 -0.14 54.46 21.76
N ASN A 282 -1.07 54.49 22.72
CA ASN A 282 -1.33 55.68 23.55
C ASN A 282 -0.11 56.07 24.40
N SER A 283 0.59 55.08 24.97
CA SER A 283 1.81 55.29 25.76
C SER A 283 2.98 55.77 24.89
N GLU A 284 3.16 55.21 23.69
CA GLU A 284 4.15 55.66 22.71
C GLU A 284 3.90 57.11 22.29
N ALA A 285 2.65 57.46 21.98
CA ALA A 285 2.28 58.84 21.66
C ALA A 285 2.56 59.80 22.83
N LYS A 286 2.35 59.36 24.08
CA LYS A 286 2.70 60.14 25.28
C LYS A 286 4.22 60.33 25.41
N VAL A 287 5.01 59.28 25.17
CA VAL A 287 6.48 59.36 25.18
C VAL A 287 6.97 60.34 24.11
N VAL A 288 6.41 60.30 22.90
CA VAL A 288 6.76 61.25 21.83
C VAL A 288 6.49 62.70 22.24
N ARG A 289 5.33 62.97 22.86
CA ARG A 289 5.02 64.33 23.38
C ARG A 289 6.00 64.78 24.45
N LEU A 290 6.24 63.95 25.47
CA LEU A 290 7.18 64.27 26.55
C LEU A 290 8.59 64.48 26.01
N ASN A 291 9.02 63.72 25.01
CA ASN A 291 10.32 63.91 24.38
C ASN A 291 10.42 65.25 23.64
N GLY A 292 9.33 65.71 23.01
CA GLY A 292 9.22 67.05 22.44
C GLY A 292 9.26 68.17 23.48
N GLU A 293 8.62 67.98 24.63
CA GLU A 293 8.69 68.91 25.77
C GLU A 293 10.10 68.97 26.36
N VAL A 294 10.76 67.82 26.57
CA VAL A 294 12.16 67.75 27.02
C VAL A 294 13.09 68.47 26.03
N HIS A 295 12.88 68.29 24.73
CA HIS A 295 13.66 69.01 23.71
C HIS A 295 13.45 70.53 23.79
N THR A 296 12.20 70.96 24.01
CA THR A 296 11.84 72.38 24.15
C THR A 296 12.48 72.98 25.41
N LEU A 297 12.34 72.31 26.55
CA LEU A 297 12.99 72.70 27.81
C LEU A 297 14.52 72.71 27.68
N ALA A 298 15.12 71.76 26.94
CA ALA A 298 16.56 71.77 26.68
C ALA A 298 16.98 73.01 25.86
N MET A 299 16.16 73.45 24.91
CA MET A 299 16.38 74.69 24.15
C MET A 299 16.18 75.94 25.01
N GLU A 300 15.19 75.94 25.91
CA GLU A 300 14.97 77.01 26.90
C GLU A 300 16.13 77.09 27.90
N VAL A 301 16.61 75.97 28.43
CA VAL A 301 17.80 75.93 29.30
C VAL A 301 19.04 76.39 28.54
N LYS A 302 19.18 76.06 27.25
CA LYS A 302 20.29 76.53 26.42
C LYS A 302 20.23 78.04 26.18
N THR A 303 19.04 78.59 25.93
CA THR A 303 18.85 80.05 25.79
C THR A 303 19.02 80.78 27.13
N LEU A 304 18.50 80.22 28.22
CA LEU A 304 18.71 80.74 29.58
C LEU A 304 20.19 80.68 29.97
N ARG A 305 20.91 79.61 29.64
CA ARG A 305 22.37 79.51 29.84
C ARG A 305 23.12 80.55 29.02
N ASN A 306 22.71 80.79 27.77
CA ASN A 306 23.28 81.86 26.93
C ASN A 306 22.97 83.26 27.49
N SER A 307 21.78 83.46 28.09
CA SER A 307 21.42 84.71 28.78
C SER A 307 22.13 84.89 30.13
N ALA A 308 22.37 83.80 30.87
CA ALA A 308 23.11 83.79 32.12
C ALA A 308 24.61 83.99 31.90
N SER A 309 25.17 83.51 30.78
CA SER A 309 26.53 83.86 30.36
C SER A 309 26.69 85.34 29.99
N GLY A 310 25.58 86.07 29.77
CA GLY A 310 25.56 87.53 29.61
C GLY A 310 25.28 88.32 30.90
N ALA A 311 24.91 87.66 32.00
CA ALA A 311 24.45 88.29 33.24
C ALA A 311 25.32 87.92 34.46
N ALA A 312 26.60 87.63 34.25
CA ALA A 312 27.57 87.36 35.31
C ALA A 312 28.62 88.49 35.48
N ILE A 313 28.24 89.75 35.25
CA ILE A 313 29.01 90.94 35.69
C ILE A 313 28.02 92.04 36.08
N LYS A 314 27.59 92.05 37.35
CA LYS A 314 27.21 93.22 38.19
C LYS A 314 26.35 92.75 39.38
N GLN A 315 27.02 92.24 40.42
CA GLN A 315 26.43 92.20 41.77
C GLN A 315 27.53 92.24 42.84
N SER A 316 28.26 93.36 42.88
CA SER A 316 29.11 93.74 44.01
C SER A 316 29.26 95.25 44.05
N THR A 317 28.20 95.97 44.43
CA THR A 317 28.25 97.39 44.82
C THR A 317 26.91 97.81 45.43
N LEU A 318 26.69 97.41 46.69
CA LEU A 318 25.69 98.02 47.56
C LEU A 318 25.99 97.55 48.98
N ASN A 319 26.75 98.36 49.71
CA ASN A 319 26.60 98.60 51.14
C ASN A 319 27.72 99.53 51.62
N SER A 320 27.46 100.83 51.49
CA SER A 320 28.02 101.85 52.36
C SER A 320 26.94 102.89 52.58
N SER A 321 26.31 102.88 53.77
CA SER A 321 25.70 104.05 54.45
C SER A 321 24.67 103.62 55.51
N ARG A 322 25.17 103.25 56.69
CA ARG A 322 24.46 103.23 57.98
C ARG A 322 25.58 103.08 59.02
N GLU A 323 26.07 104.09 59.72
CA GLU A 323 25.43 105.14 60.48
C GLU A 323 26.48 106.23 60.76
N LEU A 324 26.09 107.50 60.58
CA LEU A 324 26.76 108.65 61.20
C LEU A 324 25.66 109.55 61.77
N TYR A 325 25.90 109.99 63.01
CA TYR A 325 25.18 110.96 63.84
C TYR A 325 24.09 110.45 64.80
N LEU A 326 24.42 110.49 66.09
CA LEU A 326 23.70 111.08 67.24
C LEU A 326 24.43 110.62 68.53
N SER A 327 24.72 111.36 69.60
CA SER A 327 24.79 112.77 70.00
C SER A 327 25.39 112.72 71.42
N ALA A 328 26.31 113.62 71.76
CA ALA A 328 26.70 113.92 73.15
C ALA A 328 25.49 114.55 73.91
N LEU A 329 25.37 114.66 75.25
CA LEU A 329 26.30 114.71 76.39
C LEU A 329 25.45 114.62 77.70
N GLU A 330 26.12 114.43 78.84
CA GLU A 330 25.69 114.62 80.26
C GLU A 330 24.93 113.44 80.92
N ASP A 331 25.23 112.97 82.14
CA ASP A 331 26.23 113.37 83.14
C ASP A 331 26.40 112.25 84.19
N ASP A 332 27.53 112.30 84.90
CA ASP A 332 28.08 111.34 85.85
C ASP A 332 27.22 111.06 87.10
N THR A 333 27.02 109.78 87.44
CA THR A 333 27.10 109.21 88.81
C THR A 333 26.74 107.70 88.79
N CYS A 334 27.74 106.80 88.67
CA CYS A 334 27.84 105.45 89.27
C CYS A 334 28.81 104.50 88.51
N ASP A 335 30.03 104.97 88.27
CA ASP A 335 31.02 104.34 87.37
C ASP A 335 31.84 103.15 87.91
N ILE A 336 31.36 102.45 88.96
CA ILE A 336 32.06 101.24 89.45
C ILE A 336 31.12 100.03 89.63
N LEU A 337 29.80 100.23 89.81
CA LEU A 337 28.82 99.12 89.84
C LEU A 337 28.12 98.89 88.49
N ASN A 338 28.06 99.90 87.62
CA ASN A 338 27.52 99.74 86.26
C ASN A 338 28.53 99.13 85.28
N CYS A 339 29.84 99.33 85.47
CA CYS A 339 30.85 98.68 84.63
C CYS A 339 30.85 97.16 84.85
N HIS A 340 30.86 96.67 86.10
CA HIS A 340 30.74 95.24 86.38
C HIS A 340 29.41 94.62 85.94
N ARG A 341 28.29 95.35 86.06
CA ARG A 341 27.01 94.87 85.54
C ARG A 341 26.98 94.83 84.02
N LYS A 342 27.58 95.82 83.35
CA LYS A 342 27.67 95.92 81.90
C LYS A 342 28.63 94.89 81.32
N ASP A 343 29.79 94.67 81.93
CA ASP A 343 30.75 93.62 81.56
C ASP A 343 30.12 92.23 81.74
N ARG A 344 29.42 92.01 82.86
CA ARG A 344 28.69 90.75 83.09
C ARG A 344 27.54 90.54 82.11
N VAL A 345 26.82 91.60 81.75
CA VAL A 345 25.77 91.54 80.72
C VAL A 345 26.39 91.26 79.35
N MET A 346 27.49 91.91 78.99
CA MET A 346 28.22 91.66 77.74
C MET A 346 28.77 90.23 77.66
N ASP A 347 29.28 89.68 78.77
CA ASP A 347 29.75 88.30 78.82
C ASP A 347 28.59 87.30 78.68
N LEU A 348 27.44 87.56 79.34
CA LEU A 348 26.24 86.75 79.18
C LEU A 348 25.60 86.88 77.79
N GLU A 349 25.65 88.06 77.18
CA GLU A 349 25.22 88.30 75.80
C GLU A 349 26.09 87.52 74.82
N ARG A 350 27.42 87.55 75.01
CA ARG A 350 28.36 86.74 74.20
C ARG A 350 28.11 85.25 74.39
N GLU A 351 27.86 84.78 75.62
CA GLU A 351 27.55 83.39 75.90
C GLU A 351 26.20 82.97 75.27
N ILE A 352 25.19 83.84 75.29
CA ILE A 352 23.91 83.61 74.59
C ILE A 352 24.14 83.56 73.08
N GLU A 353 24.92 84.48 72.50
CA GLU A 353 25.27 84.49 71.09
C GLU A 353 25.98 83.19 70.68
N ASP A 354 27.00 82.78 71.44
CA ASP A 354 27.73 81.52 71.20
C ASP A 354 26.81 80.30 71.30
N LEU A 355 25.93 80.25 72.32
CA LEU A 355 24.94 79.18 72.49
C LEU A 355 23.89 79.20 71.37
N THR A 356 23.47 80.37 70.88
CA THR A 356 22.55 80.46 69.73
C THR A 356 23.20 79.98 68.44
N ALA A 357 24.44 80.37 68.18
CA ALA A 357 25.21 79.89 67.03
C ALA A 357 25.44 78.37 67.10
N GLN A 358 25.74 77.83 68.29
CA GLN A 358 25.83 76.38 68.51
C GLN A 358 24.49 75.67 68.28
N ASN A 359 23.38 76.21 68.79
CA ASN A 359 22.04 75.65 68.57
C ASN A 359 21.62 75.68 67.09
N GLU A 360 21.96 76.73 66.36
CA GLU A 360 21.75 76.80 64.91
C GLU A 360 22.57 75.74 64.17
N GLY A 361 23.84 75.56 64.56
CA GLY A 361 24.71 74.52 64.02
C GLY A 361 24.15 73.11 64.27
N LEU A 362 23.72 72.83 65.50
CA LEU A 362 23.07 71.56 65.87
C LEU A 362 21.77 71.34 65.11
N THR A 363 20.97 72.40 64.88
CA THR A 363 19.72 72.31 64.11
C THR A 363 19.98 71.98 62.65
N LYS A 364 21.01 72.58 62.04
CA LYS A 364 21.43 72.25 60.66
C LYS A 364 21.92 70.81 60.56
N ALA A 365 22.79 70.37 61.47
CA ALA A 365 23.27 68.99 61.51
C ALA A 365 22.11 67.99 61.69
N LEU A 366 21.16 68.28 62.59
CA LEU A 366 19.98 67.44 62.78
C LEU A 366 19.07 67.40 61.54
N GLN A 367 18.99 68.50 60.78
CA GLN A 367 18.25 68.52 59.51
C GLN A 367 18.96 67.73 58.40
N GLU A 368 20.29 67.77 58.34
CA GLU A 368 21.10 66.94 57.44
C GLU A 368 20.91 65.44 57.73
N GLU A 369 20.99 65.04 59.00
CA GLU A 369 20.72 63.66 59.42
C GLU A 369 19.30 63.21 59.08
N ARG A 370 18.30 64.08 59.24
CA ARG A 370 16.92 63.80 58.81
C ARG A 370 16.82 63.56 57.30
N ASN A 371 17.51 64.36 56.49
CA ASN A 371 17.54 64.18 55.05
C ASN A 371 18.21 62.85 54.66
N VAL A 372 19.31 62.48 55.33
CA VAL A 372 19.99 61.19 55.13
C VAL A 372 19.06 60.02 55.50
N VAL A 373 18.39 60.09 56.66
CA VAL A 373 17.42 59.06 57.08
C VAL A 373 16.26 58.95 56.10
N SER A 374 15.76 60.07 55.58
CA SER A 374 14.71 60.06 54.54
C SER A 374 15.19 59.36 53.27
N GLY A 375 16.38 59.67 52.78
CA GLY A 375 16.95 59.02 51.59
C GLY A 375 17.26 57.53 51.81
N LEU A 376 17.65 57.12 53.02
CA LEU A 376 17.81 55.70 53.36
C LEU A 376 16.48 54.96 53.41
N ARG A 377 15.41 55.59 53.90
CA ARG A 377 14.05 54.99 53.87
C ARG A 377 13.56 54.77 52.45
N GLU A 378 13.71 55.76 51.57
CA GLU A 378 13.34 55.64 50.16
C GLU A 378 14.11 54.49 49.49
N LYS A 379 15.43 54.40 49.69
CA LYS A 379 16.23 53.28 49.20
C LYS A 379 15.77 51.92 49.74
N LEU A 380 15.36 51.85 51.01
CA LEU A 380 14.86 50.60 51.60
C LEU A 380 13.51 50.20 50.99
N GLU A 381 12.62 51.16 50.74
CA GLU A 381 11.34 50.94 50.06
C GLU A 381 11.54 50.49 48.61
N ASP A 382 12.48 51.09 47.88
CA ASP A 382 12.84 50.65 46.52
C ASP A 382 13.40 49.22 46.51
N GLN A 383 14.27 48.89 47.46
CA GLN A 383 14.78 47.51 47.60
C GLN A 383 13.65 46.53 47.94
N ALA A 384 12.70 46.91 48.79
CA ALA A 384 11.54 46.07 49.09
C ALA A 384 10.67 45.81 47.85
N ARG A 385 10.43 46.84 47.02
CA ARG A 385 9.71 46.70 45.75
C ARG A 385 10.41 45.73 44.80
N ILE A 386 11.73 45.87 44.63
CA ILE A 386 12.53 44.96 43.80
C ILE A 386 12.43 43.51 44.31
N CYS A 387 12.50 43.31 45.63
CA CYS A 387 12.33 41.97 46.22
C CYS A 387 10.93 41.38 45.95
N ASP A 388 9.87 42.19 46.00
CA ASP A 388 8.51 41.74 45.69
C ASP A 388 8.35 41.40 44.21
N GLU A 389 8.93 42.19 43.31
CA GLU A 389 8.96 41.90 41.86
C GLU A 389 9.70 40.59 41.57
N GLN A 390 10.90 40.39 42.13
CA GLN A 390 11.67 39.15 42.01
C GLN A 390 10.90 37.94 42.56
N LYS A 391 10.17 38.12 43.66
CA LYS A 391 9.34 37.06 44.24
C LYS A 391 8.16 36.71 43.33
N ALA A 392 7.53 37.70 42.69
CA ALA A 392 6.48 37.49 41.71
C ALA A 392 7.00 36.73 40.47
N GLU A 393 8.18 37.10 39.96
CA GLU A 393 8.84 36.40 38.87
C GLU A 393 9.20 34.95 39.23
N LEU A 394 9.73 34.71 40.43
CA LEU A 394 10.00 33.35 40.91
C LEU A 394 8.74 32.50 41.00
N ASN A 395 7.63 33.07 41.48
CA ASN A 395 6.35 32.36 41.53
C ASN A 395 5.83 32.05 40.12
N HIS A 396 5.95 33.00 39.19
CA HIS A 396 5.56 32.78 37.80
C HIS A 396 6.41 31.68 37.15
N LEU A 397 7.73 31.73 37.30
CA LEU A 397 8.64 30.72 36.77
C LEU A 397 8.38 29.35 37.38
N ASN A 398 8.06 29.28 38.68
CA ASN A 398 7.68 28.04 39.35
C ASN A 398 6.37 27.48 38.79
N SER A 399 5.36 28.31 38.51
CA SER A 399 4.12 27.90 37.85
C SER A 399 4.39 27.32 36.45
N VAL A 400 5.20 28.01 35.64
CA VAL A 400 5.58 27.54 34.30
C VAL A 400 6.36 26.22 34.38
N MET A 401 7.25 26.08 35.37
CA MET A 401 7.96 24.82 35.60
C MET A 401 7.00 23.69 35.95
N THR A 402 6.01 23.92 36.81
CA THR A 402 5.01 22.91 37.14
C THR A 402 4.17 22.53 35.93
N ASP A 403 3.76 23.48 35.10
CA ASP A 403 2.97 23.19 33.90
C ASP A 403 3.78 22.34 32.90
N MET A 404 5.04 22.70 32.66
CA MET A 404 5.95 21.88 31.82
C MET A 404 6.18 20.47 32.38
N GLN A 405 6.22 20.30 33.71
CA GLN A 405 6.32 18.97 34.33
C GLN A 405 5.06 18.14 34.09
N HIS A 406 3.87 18.74 34.18
CA HIS A 406 2.62 18.06 33.85
C HIS A 406 2.58 17.67 32.37
N ASP A 407 2.96 18.57 31.46
CA ASP A 407 3.04 18.30 30.02
C ASP A 407 4.01 17.17 29.71
N TYR A 408 5.17 17.13 30.37
CA TYR A 408 6.14 16.04 30.22
C TYR A 408 5.55 14.69 30.64
N ILE A 409 4.87 14.64 31.79
CA ILE A 409 4.22 13.42 32.28
C ILE A 409 3.11 12.96 31.33
N ASP A 410 2.31 13.89 30.80
CA ASP A 410 1.23 13.56 29.87
C ASP A 410 1.77 13.08 28.52
N LEU A 411 2.85 13.69 28.03
CA LEU A 411 3.54 13.22 26.84
C LEU A 411 4.12 11.82 27.05
N GLN A 412 4.68 11.54 28.22
CA GLN A 412 5.19 10.22 28.59
C GLN A 412 4.06 9.18 28.63
N ARG A 413 2.91 9.50 29.21
CA ARG A 413 1.72 8.62 29.21
C ARG A 413 1.20 8.32 27.81
N LYS A 414 1.18 9.34 26.93
CA LYS A 414 0.80 9.17 25.51
C LYS A 414 1.78 8.25 24.79
N LEU A 415 3.08 8.44 24.98
CA LEU A 415 4.12 7.58 24.42
C LEU A 415 3.99 6.13 24.88
N ASP A 416 3.70 5.89 26.16
CA ASP A 416 3.49 4.55 26.70
C ASP A 416 2.18 3.90 26.20
N LYS A 417 1.15 4.70 25.90
CA LYS A 417 -0.07 4.24 25.26
C LYS A 417 0.20 3.79 23.81
N GLU A 418 0.87 4.61 23.02
CA GLU A 418 1.25 4.28 21.63
C GLU A 418 2.15 3.04 21.56
N ARG A 419 3.08 2.86 22.51
CA ARG A 419 3.90 1.64 22.60
C ARG A 419 3.04 0.39 22.81
N ARG A 420 2.06 0.43 23.72
CA ARG A 420 1.15 -0.69 23.96
C ARG A 420 0.28 -0.99 22.74
N GLU A 421 -0.26 0.03 22.09
CA GLU A 421 -1.06 -0.14 20.88
C GLU A 421 -0.25 -0.74 19.72
N LYS A 422 1.03 -0.34 19.57
CA LYS A 422 1.97 -0.95 18.64
C LYS A 422 2.21 -2.44 18.97
N ASP A 423 2.46 -2.77 20.23
CA ASP A 423 2.70 -4.15 20.65
C ASP A 423 1.46 -5.03 20.42
N GLU A 424 0.26 -4.53 20.71
CA GLU A 424 -0.99 -5.21 20.39
C GLU A 424 -1.19 -5.40 18.88
N ALA A 425 -0.85 -4.38 18.07
CA ALA A 425 -0.92 -4.48 16.61
C ALA A 425 0.05 -5.54 16.07
N LEU A 426 1.26 -5.65 16.64
CA LEU A 426 2.22 -6.70 16.31
C LEU A 426 1.69 -8.09 16.66
N LEU A 427 1.06 -8.26 17.82
CA LEU A 427 0.42 -9.52 18.21
C LEU A 427 -0.72 -9.90 17.28
N ARG A 428 -1.58 -8.94 16.91
CA ARG A 428 -2.66 -9.17 15.93
C ARG A 428 -2.08 -9.57 14.56
N ASN A 429 -1.01 -8.91 14.12
CA ASN A 429 -0.34 -9.25 12.85
C ASN A 429 0.26 -10.66 12.88
N ALA A 430 0.92 -11.05 13.98
CA ALA A 430 1.45 -12.40 14.17
C ALA A 430 0.33 -13.46 14.12
N HIS A 431 -0.80 -13.21 14.77
CA HIS A 431 -1.95 -14.10 14.75
C HIS A 431 -2.57 -14.23 13.34
N ILE A 432 -2.74 -13.12 12.63
CA ILE A 432 -3.25 -13.13 11.24
C ILE A 432 -2.28 -13.92 10.35
N SER A 433 -0.98 -13.67 10.46
CA SER A 433 0.05 -14.38 9.69
C SER A 433 0.00 -15.89 9.95
N GLN A 434 -0.17 -16.32 11.21
CA GLN A 434 -0.33 -17.73 11.54
C GLN A 434 -1.61 -18.34 10.93
N ASN A 435 -2.72 -17.60 10.95
CA ASN A 435 -3.97 -18.05 10.34
C ASN A 435 -3.85 -18.18 8.82
N VAL A 436 -3.16 -17.24 8.17
CA VAL A 436 -2.87 -17.30 6.74
C VAL A 436 -2.01 -18.53 6.41
N GLU A 437 -0.95 -18.80 7.18
CA GLU A 437 -0.10 -19.99 6.95
C GLU A 437 -0.88 -21.30 7.12
N LYS A 438 -1.75 -21.39 8.14
CA LYS A 438 -2.66 -22.54 8.30
C LYS A 438 -3.59 -22.70 7.10
N GLY A 439 -4.14 -21.58 6.60
CA GLY A 439 -4.95 -21.57 5.38
C GLY A 439 -4.19 -22.07 4.16
N LEU A 440 -2.96 -21.60 3.96
CA LEU A 440 -2.08 -22.02 2.87
C LEU A 440 -1.70 -23.51 2.96
N CYS A 441 -1.42 -24.03 4.16
CA CYS A 441 -1.22 -25.47 4.36
C CYS A 441 -2.44 -26.30 3.96
N ASN A 442 -3.64 -25.84 4.30
CA ASN A 442 -4.88 -26.53 3.93
C ASN A 442 -5.12 -26.50 2.41
N VAL A 443 -4.84 -25.36 1.76
CA VAL A 443 -4.92 -25.24 0.30
C VAL A 443 -3.94 -26.21 -0.37
N ARG A 444 -2.67 -26.24 0.05
CA ARG A 444 -1.66 -27.18 -0.46
C ARG A 444 -2.09 -28.63 -0.30
N PHE A 445 -2.71 -28.97 0.83
CA PHE A 445 -3.25 -30.31 1.07
C PHE A 445 -4.37 -30.65 0.07
N LEU A 446 -5.37 -29.78 -0.09
CA LEU A 446 -6.47 -29.98 -1.04
C LEU A 446 -5.98 -30.01 -2.51
N GLU A 447 -4.95 -29.24 -2.84
CA GLU A 447 -4.30 -29.29 -4.16
C GLU A 447 -3.66 -30.66 -4.41
N SER A 448 -2.96 -31.23 -3.42
CA SER A 448 -2.39 -32.57 -3.55
C SER A 448 -3.46 -33.66 -3.70
N GLU A 449 -4.55 -33.58 -2.93
CA GLU A 449 -5.67 -34.50 -3.05
C GLU A 449 -6.36 -34.37 -4.42
N SER A 450 -6.49 -33.15 -4.95
CA SER A 450 -7.01 -32.93 -6.30
C SER A 450 -6.12 -33.54 -7.38
N ILE A 451 -4.80 -33.47 -7.22
CA ILE A 451 -3.85 -34.11 -8.15
C ILE A 451 -4.02 -35.64 -8.10
N ASP A 452 -4.08 -36.23 -6.90
CA ASP A 452 -4.26 -37.68 -6.73
C ASP A 452 -5.61 -38.18 -7.28
N LEU A 453 -6.67 -37.39 -7.12
CA LEU A 453 -7.97 -37.72 -7.72
C LEU A 453 -7.92 -37.61 -9.25
N LYS A 454 -7.21 -36.62 -9.80
CA LYS A 454 -7.03 -36.47 -11.25
C LYS A 454 -6.24 -37.64 -11.84
N THR A 455 -5.14 -38.06 -11.20
CA THR A 455 -4.38 -39.24 -11.67
C THR A 455 -5.25 -40.49 -11.65
N LYS A 456 -6.03 -40.69 -10.60
CA LYS A 456 -6.96 -41.82 -10.51
C LYS A 456 -8.06 -41.79 -11.58
N ILE A 457 -8.57 -40.62 -11.93
CA ILE A 457 -9.50 -40.46 -13.05
C ILE A 457 -8.82 -40.89 -14.35
N THR A 458 -7.61 -40.41 -14.63
CA THR A 458 -6.89 -40.79 -15.86
C THR A 458 -6.58 -42.28 -15.95
N GLU A 459 -6.28 -42.93 -14.82
CA GLU A 459 -6.10 -44.39 -14.76
C GLU A 459 -7.40 -45.14 -15.08
N LEU A 460 -8.53 -44.71 -14.50
CA LEU A 460 -9.83 -45.31 -14.79
C LEU A 460 -10.25 -45.10 -16.24
N GLU A 461 -9.99 -43.93 -16.81
CA GLU A 461 -10.24 -43.65 -18.23
C GLU A 461 -9.42 -44.57 -19.14
N ALA A 462 -8.15 -44.84 -18.80
CA ALA A 462 -7.31 -45.79 -19.53
C ALA A 462 -7.86 -47.22 -19.46
N ILE A 463 -8.30 -47.67 -18.28
CA ILE A 463 -8.93 -48.99 -18.11
C ILE A 463 -10.21 -49.10 -18.95
N ILE A 464 -11.05 -48.06 -18.96
CA ILE A 464 -12.27 -48.03 -19.78
C ILE A 464 -11.93 -48.10 -21.26
N ALA A 465 -10.92 -47.36 -21.73
CA ALA A 465 -10.47 -47.41 -23.12
C ALA A 465 -10.00 -48.82 -23.50
N GLN A 466 -9.18 -49.46 -22.66
CA GLN A 466 -8.74 -50.83 -22.87
C GLN A 466 -9.90 -51.82 -22.89
N HIS A 467 -10.90 -51.64 -22.02
CA HIS A 467 -12.07 -52.51 -22.01
C HIS A 467 -12.89 -52.39 -23.30
N LYS A 468 -13.04 -51.17 -23.85
CA LYS A 468 -13.70 -50.94 -25.15
C LYS A 468 -12.94 -51.59 -26.30
N GLU A 469 -11.61 -51.54 -26.29
CA GLU A 469 -10.77 -52.22 -27.29
C GLU A 469 -10.93 -53.74 -27.21
N ASN A 470 -10.87 -54.30 -26.00
CA ASN A 470 -11.09 -55.73 -25.78
C ASN A 470 -12.50 -56.16 -26.22
N GLN A 471 -13.53 -55.33 -25.95
CA GLN A 471 -14.89 -55.59 -26.40
C GLN A 471 -14.99 -55.61 -27.93
N ALA A 472 -14.34 -54.67 -28.62
CA ALA A 472 -14.30 -54.64 -30.09
C ALA A 472 -13.59 -55.88 -30.65
N ALA A 473 -12.48 -56.31 -30.06
CA ALA A 473 -11.78 -57.54 -30.43
C ALA A 473 -12.67 -58.78 -30.24
N CYS A 474 -13.41 -58.87 -29.13
CA CYS A 474 -14.38 -59.95 -28.91
C CYS A 474 -15.51 -59.95 -29.96
N MET A 475 -15.99 -58.79 -30.40
CA MET A 475 -16.99 -58.74 -31.48
C MET A 475 -16.44 -59.27 -32.80
N LEU A 476 -15.21 -58.89 -33.17
CA LEU A 476 -14.55 -59.40 -34.39
C LEU A 476 -14.33 -60.92 -34.34
N ILE A 477 -13.90 -61.45 -33.19
CA ILE A 477 -13.75 -62.89 -32.99
C ILE A 477 -15.10 -63.58 -33.21
N LYS A 478 -16.17 -63.06 -32.59
CA LYS A 478 -17.52 -63.62 -32.71
C LYS A 478 -18.03 -63.60 -34.15
N GLU A 479 -17.84 -62.50 -34.89
CA GLU A 479 -18.18 -62.45 -36.31
C GLU A 479 -17.40 -63.50 -37.12
N SER A 480 -16.11 -63.70 -36.82
CA SER A 480 -15.30 -64.73 -37.46
C SER A 480 -15.76 -66.15 -37.12
N GLU A 481 -16.20 -66.40 -35.89
CA GLU A 481 -16.79 -67.69 -35.49
C GLU A 481 -18.11 -67.94 -36.23
N GLU A 482 -18.98 -66.94 -36.32
CA GLU A 482 -20.24 -67.04 -37.08
C GLU A 482 -20.00 -67.32 -38.57
N THR A 483 -18.94 -66.78 -39.18
CA THR A 483 -18.57 -67.12 -40.57
C THR A 483 -18.08 -68.56 -40.71
N LYS A 484 -17.24 -69.04 -39.78
CA LYS A 484 -16.75 -70.42 -39.78
C LYS A 484 -17.86 -71.43 -39.53
N ASP A 485 -18.81 -71.11 -38.65
CA ASP A 485 -19.96 -71.98 -38.39
C ASP A 485 -20.83 -72.15 -39.65
N LYS A 486 -21.01 -71.08 -40.45
CA LYS A 486 -21.68 -71.16 -41.75
C LYS A 486 -20.91 -72.04 -42.74
N GLU A 487 -19.60 -71.86 -42.84
CA GLU A 487 -18.75 -72.71 -43.69
C GLU A 487 -18.82 -74.19 -43.28
N ILE A 488 -18.79 -74.47 -41.98
CA ILE A 488 -18.93 -75.83 -41.44
C ILE A 488 -20.31 -76.39 -41.81
N GLU A 489 -21.37 -75.61 -41.73
CA GLU A 489 -22.72 -76.06 -42.06
C GLU A 489 -22.87 -76.33 -43.57
N ASP A 490 -22.30 -75.49 -44.43
CA ASP A 490 -22.27 -75.72 -45.87
C ASP A 490 -21.47 -76.99 -46.23
N LEU A 491 -20.33 -77.21 -45.58
CA LEU A 491 -19.54 -78.43 -45.74
C LEU A 491 -20.28 -79.69 -45.28
N LYS A 492 -21.04 -79.60 -44.18
CA LYS A 492 -21.91 -80.72 -43.75
C LYS A 492 -23.00 -81.01 -44.78
N GLN A 493 -23.64 -79.99 -45.35
CA GLN A 493 -24.64 -80.18 -46.41
C GLN A 493 -24.04 -80.84 -47.65
N GLN A 494 -22.83 -80.44 -48.05
CA GLN A 494 -22.10 -81.07 -49.15
C GLN A 494 -21.76 -82.53 -48.85
N LEU A 495 -21.30 -82.83 -47.63
CA LEU A 495 -21.03 -84.21 -47.20
C LEU A 495 -22.30 -85.07 -47.21
N GLU A 496 -23.44 -84.55 -46.75
CA GLU A 496 -24.69 -85.30 -46.79
C GLU A 496 -25.14 -85.55 -48.23
N GLY A 497 -25.02 -84.56 -49.13
CA GLY A 497 -25.28 -84.75 -50.56
C GLY A 497 -24.36 -85.79 -51.22
N LEU A 498 -23.07 -85.81 -50.86
CA LEU A 498 -22.14 -86.84 -51.32
C LEU A 498 -22.49 -88.22 -50.77
N LYS A 499 -22.89 -88.32 -49.51
CA LYS A 499 -23.33 -89.57 -48.87
C LYS A 499 -24.62 -90.11 -49.50
N ASP A 500 -25.57 -89.23 -49.83
CA ASP A 500 -26.75 -89.59 -50.61
C ASP A 500 -26.34 -90.13 -51.98
N SER A 501 -25.42 -89.45 -52.68
CA SER A 501 -24.89 -89.93 -53.96
C SER A 501 -24.17 -91.28 -53.82
N GLU A 502 -23.40 -91.49 -52.75
CA GLU A 502 -22.74 -92.75 -52.43
C GLU A 502 -23.77 -93.87 -52.19
N SER A 503 -24.86 -93.57 -51.48
CA SER A 503 -25.94 -94.53 -51.24
C SER A 503 -26.64 -94.95 -52.53
N THR A 504 -26.87 -94.01 -53.45
CA THR A 504 -27.44 -94.31 -54.77
C THR A 504 -26.49 -95.15 -55.61
N LEU A 505 -25.19 -94.82 -55.61
CA LEU A 505 -24.15 -95.60 -56.28
C LEU A 505 -24.07 -97.02 -55.71
N LYS A 506 -24.04 -97.17 -54.38
CA LYS A 506 -24.08 -98.48 -53.71
C LYS A 506 -25.27 -99.32 -54.15
N LYS A 507 -26.46 -98.70 -54.24
CA LYS A 507 -27.66 -99.37 -54.74
C LYS A 507 -27.50 -99.82 -56.20
N THR A 508 -27.00 -98.95 -57.08
CA THR A 508 -26.76 -99.33 -58.49
C THR A 508 -25.71 -100.44 -58.63
N VAL A 509 -24.65 -100.43 -57.82
CA VAL A 509 -23.66 -101.51 -57.79
C VAL A 509 -24.31 -102.81 -57.34
N GLN A 510 -25.14 -102.76 -56.29
CA GLN A 510 -25.87 -103.93 -55.80
C GLN A 510 -26.85 -104.49 -56.84
N ASP A 511 -27.55 -103.62 -57.58
CA ASP A 511 -28.44 -104.02 -58.68
C ASP A 511 -27.64 -104.68 -59.83
N LEU A 512 -26.48 -104.10 -60.19
CA LEU A 512 -25.59 -104.67 -61.20
C LEU A 512 -24.96 -106.00 -60.75
N GLU A 513 -24.60 -106.13 -59.48
CA GLU A 513 -24.13 -107.39 -58.90
C GLU A 513 -25.21 -108.48 -58.95
N ALA A 514 -26.47 -108.12 -58.67
CA ALA A 514 -27.61 -109.03 -58.81
C ALA A 514 -27.81 -109.45 -60.28
N GLU A 515 -27.74 -108.52 -61.22
CA GLU A 515 -27.78 -108.83 -62.66
C GLU A 515 -26.65 -109.76 -63.09
N ILE A 516 -25.42 -109.53 -62.61
CA ILE A 516 -24.27 -110.40 -62.87
C ILE A 516 -24.51 -111.78 -62.27
N CYS A 517 -25.05 -111.88 -61.05
CA CYS A 517 -25.37 -113.14 -60.41
C CYS A 517 -26.38 -113.94 -61.26
N ASP A 518 -27.43 -113.28 -61.76
CA ASP A 518 -28.44 -113.92 -62.59
C ASP A 518 -27.90 -114.30 -63.97
N ARG A 519 -27.05 -113.45 -64.58
CA ARG A 519 -26.33 -113.81 -65.81
C ARG A 519 -25.39 -115.00 -65.59
N ASN A 520 -24.70 -115.08 -64.45
CA ASN A 520 -23.84 -116.21 -64.09
C ASN A 520 -24.65 -117.49 -63.84
N LYS A 521 -25.85 -117.41 -63.26
CA LYS A 521 -26.78 -118.55 -63.19
C LYS A 521 -27.19 -119.01 -64.59
N LYS A 522 -27.48 -118.06 -65.50
CA LYS A 522 -27.80 -118.33 -66.91
C LYS A 522 -26.63 -119.02 -67.62
N ILE A 523 -25.41 -118.54 -67.42
CA ILE A 523 -24.19 -119.18 -67.92
C ILE A 523 -24.07 -120.60 -67.38
N LYS A 524 -24.24 -120.83 -66.07
CA LYS A 524 -24.22 -122.19 -65.49
C LYS A 524 -25.28 -123.11 -66.09
N THR A 525 -26.50 -122.61 -66.34
CA THR A 525 -27.54 -123.43 -67.01
C THR A 525 -27.19 -123.75 -68.46
N LEU A 526 -26.55 -122.82 -69.17
CA LEU A 526 -26.06 -123.06 -70.53
C LEU A 526 -24.87 -124.03 -70.53
N ASP A 527 -23.93 -123.90 -69.60
CA ASP A 527 -22.80 -124.82 -69.43
C ASP A 527 -23.26 -126.24 -69.07
N ASN A 528 -24.23 -126.39 -68.17
CA ASN A 528 -24.82 -127.69 -67.86
C ASN A 528 -25.51 -128.30 -69.09
N ARG A 529 -26.23 -127.50 -69.87
CA ARG A 529 -26.86 -127.95 -71.13
C ARG A 529 -25.83 -128.36 -72.19
N ILE A 530 -24.71 -127.63 -72.29
CA ILE A 530 -23.57 -127.98 -73.16
C ILE A 530 -22.93 -129.29 -72.68
N SER A 531 -22.72 -129.43 -71.37
CA SER A 531 -22.14 -130.63 -70.74
C SER A 531 -23.02 -131.88 -70.95
N ASP A 532 -24.34 -131.73 -70.86
CA ASP A 532 -25.30 -132.81 -71.05
C ASP A 532 -25.45 -133.17 -72.54
N MET A 533 -25.43 -132.20 -73.46
CA MET A 533 -25.33 -132.47 -74.88
C MET A 533 -24.03 -133.18 -75.24
N LYS A 534 -22.91 -132.83 -74.59
CA LYS A 534 -21.60 -133.46 -74.78
C LYS A 534 -21.58 -134.91 -74.27
N LYS A 535 -22.26 -135.22 -73.16
CA LYS A 535 -22.39 -136.58 -72.60
C LYS A 535 -23.36 -137.47 -73.38
N THR A 536 -24.32 -136.89 -74.10
CA THR A 536 -25.26 -137.62 -74.96
C THR A 536 -24.64 -137.93 -76.33
N LEU A 537 -23.73 -137.07 -76.81
CA LEU A 537 -23.04 -137.26 -78.10
C LEU A 537 -21.83 -138.21 -78.07
N GLN A 538 -21.26 -138.52 -76.90
CA GLN A 538 -20.06 -139.37 -76.81
C GLN A 538 -20.32 -140.88 -76.64
N ARG A 539 -21.57 -141.35 -76.78
CA ARG A 539 -21.91 -142.78 -76.64
C ARG A 539 -22.56 -143.43 -77.86
N GLU A 540 -22.71 -142.75 -79.02
CA GLU A 540 -23.44 -143.34 -80.17
C GLU A 540 -22.82 -143.31 -81.59
N LEU A 541 -21.68 -142.69 -81.90
CA LEU A 541 -21.00 -142.90 -83.20
C LEU A 541 -19.49 -142.65 -83.03
N GLN A 542 -18.51 -143.44 -83.48
CA GLN A 542 -18.41 -144.38 -84.61
C GLN A 542 -18.87 -143.79 -85.96
N SER A 543 -18.07 -142.90 -86.56
CA SER A 543 -17.57 -143.01 -87.94
C SER A 543 -17.08 -141.67 -88.51
N SER A 544 -15.82 -141.67 -88.95
CA SER A 544 -15.25 -140.94 -90.09
C SER A 544 -15.25 -139.39 -90.19
N LYS A 545 -14.22 -138.95 -90.93
CA LYS A 545 -13.95 -137.64 -91.56
C LYS A 545 -13.38 -136.52 -90.68
N SER A 546 -12.50 -135.65 -91.16
CA SER A 546 -11.47 -135.62 -92.23
C SER A 546 -11.06 -134.15 -92.34
N ASP A 547 -9.74 -133.91 -92.35
CA ASP A 547 -9.00 -132.90 -93.13
C ASP A 547 -9.24 -131.39 -92.98
N LEU A 548 -8.13 -130.69 -93.26
CA LEU A 548 -7.87 -129.24 -93.37
C LEU A 548 -7.53 -128.57 -92.02
N SER A 549 -6.46 -127.79 -91.84
CA SER A 549 -5.63 -127.05 -92.80
C SER A 549 -4.30 -126.67 -92.15
N SER A 550 -3.20 -127.06 -92.78
CA SER A 550 -1.87 -126.47 -92.58
C SER A 550 -1.88 -125.05 -93.17
N ALA A 551 -2.34 -124.07 -92.38
CA ALA A 551 -2.26 -122.64 -92.71
C ALA A 551 -2.53 -121.67 -91.52
N GLU A 552 -2.78 -122.14 -90.29
CA GLU A 552 -3.28 -121.26 -89.21
C GLU A 552 -2.27 -120.96 -88.09
N GLU A 553 -1.23 -121.79 -87.87
CA GLU A 553 -0.27 -121.55 -86.78
C GLU A 553 0.76 -120.43 -87.06
N GLN A 554 0.98 -120.07 -88.33
CA GLN A 554 1.79 -118.90 -88.69
C GLN A 554 1.00 -117.58 -88.69
N ASP A 555 -0.34 -117.64 -88.72
CA ASP A 555 -1.21 -116.46 -88.80
C ASP A 555 -1.66 -115.94 -87.41
N ILE A 556 -1.74 -116.84 -86.42
CA ILE A 556 -1.96 -116.50 -85.00
C ILE A 556 -0.75 -115.72 -84.45
N SER A 557 0.46 -116.15 -84.79
CA SER A 557 1.70 -115.45 -84.40
C SER A 557 1.80 -114.05 -85.03
N ARG A 558 1.29 -113.86 -86.26
CA ARG A 558 1.22 -112.56 -86.95
C ARG A 558 0.13 -111.63 -86.41
N ARG A 559 -1.05 -112.16 -86.04
CA ARG A 559 -2.12 -111.36 -85.40
C ARG A 559 -1.77 -110.92 -83.99
N TYR A 560 -1.11 -111.79 -83.21
CA TYR A 560 -0.65 -111.45 -81.87
C TYR A 560 0.44 -110.37 -81.90
N LEU A 561 1.40 -110.46 -82.84
CA LEU A 561 2.41 -109.42 -83.04
C LEU A 561 1.79 -108.07 -83.44
N LYS A 562 0.83 -108.07 -84.37
CA LYS A 562 0.09 -106.85 -84.76
C LYS A 562 -0.62 -106.22 -83.56
N HIS A 563 -1.28 -107.03 -82.72
CA HIS A 563 -2.00 -106.53 -81.55
C HIS A 563 -1.05 -105.93 -80.50
N VAL A 564 0.08 -106.57 -80.22
CA VAL A 564 1.04 -106.07 -79.21
C VAL A 564 1.69 -104.76 -79.69
N VAL A 565 2.03 -104.65 -80.97
CA VAL A 565 2.54 -103.39 -81.56
C VAL A 565 1.49 -102.28 -81.54
N LEU A 566 0.24 -102.57 -81.93
CA LEU A 566 -0.83 -101.56 -81.93
C LEU A 566 -1.15 -101.08 -80.51
N ARG A 567 -1.17 -101.98 -79.53
CA ARG A 567 -1.39 -101.63 -78.12
C ARG A 567 -0.22 -100.83 -77.56
N PHE A 568 1.02 -101.12 -77.93
CA PHE A 568 2.16 -100.30 -77.52
C PHE A 568 2.10 -98.88 -78.09
N LEU A 569 1.69 -98.70 -79.35
CA LEU A 569 1.54 -97.39 -79.98
C LEU A 569 0.35 -96.56 -79.43
N THR A 570 -0.63 -97.22 -78.80
CA THR A 570 -1.86 -96.57 -78.31
C THR A 570 -2.01 -96.56 -76.78
N ALA A 571 -1.08 -97.20 -76.06
CA ALA A 571 -1.12 -97.28 -74.59
C ALA A 571 -0.64 -95.98 -73.91
N ARG A 572 -1.17 -95.75 -72.70
CA ARG A 572 -0.72 -94.67 -71.81
C ARG A 572 0.64 -95.03 -71.18
N GLU A 573 1.43 -94.01 -70.83
CA GLU A 573 2.87 -94.05 -70.51
C GLU A 573 3.38 -95.17 -69.57
N LEU A 574 2.56 -95.66 -68.64
CA LEU A 574 2.92 -96.72 -67.70
C LEU A 574 2.78 -98.13 -68.29
N GLU A 575 1.78 -98.36 -69.15
CA GLU A 575 1.56 -99.65 -69.82
C GLU A 575 2.54 -99.87 -70.98
N ALA A 576 2.88 -98.80 -71.71
CA ALA A 576 3.86 -98.86 -72.81
C ALA A 576 5.22 -99.39 -72.31
N ARG A 577 5.69 -98.96 -71.13
CA ARG A 577 6.94 -99.44 -70.53
C ARG A 577 6.93 -100.92 -70.14
N GLN A 578 5.79 -101.44 -69.70
CA GLN A 578 5.65 -102.86 -69.36
C GLN A 578 5.63 -103.73 -70.64
N LEU A 579 5.09 -103.20 -71.73
CA LEU A 579 5.03 -103.87 -73.03
C LEU A 579 6.37 -103.87 -73.79
N THR A 580 7.33 -102.99 -73.45
CA THR A 580 8.65 -102.92 -74.12
C THR A 580 9.41 -104.25 -74.07
N ARG A 581 9.29 -105.00 -72.96
CA ARG A 581 9.98 -106.29 -72.77
C ARG A 581 9.32 -107.44 -73.54
N ALA A 582 8.02 -107.35 -73.77
CA ALA A 582 7.29 -108.31 -74.62
C ALA A 582 7.59 -108.07 -76.11
N LEU A 583 7.71 -106.79 -76.52
CA LEU A 583 8.08 -106.41 -77.89
C LEU A 583 9.49 -106.83 -78.27
N SER A 584 10.47 -106.67 -77.37
CA SER A 584 11.86 -107.05 -77.67
C SER A 584 12.03 -108.55 -77.91
N VAL A 585 11.30 -109.39 -77.17
CA VAL A 585 11.29 -110.85 -77.37
C VAL A 585 10.58 -111.24 -78.68
N LEU A 586 9.43 -110.62 -78.97
CA LEU A 586 8.63 -110.95 -80.16
C LEU A 586 9.26 -110.47 -81.47
N LEU A 587 9.95 -109.33 -81.46
CA LEU A 587 10.64 -108.77 -82.63
C LEU A 587 12.13 -109.15 -82.70
N ARG A 588 12.64 -109.93 -81.73
CA ARG A 588 14.05 -110.32 -81.59
C ARG A 588 15.01 -109.12 -81.66
N LEU A 589 14.67 -108.04 -80.96
CA LEU A 589 15.50 -106.85 -80.88
C LEU A 589 16.79 -107.15 -80.11
N SER A 590 17.90 -106.53 -80.51
CA SER A 590 19.14 -106.57 -79.75
C SER A 590 19.00 -105.78 -78.43
N ALA A 591 19.85 -106.09 -77.45
CA ALA A 591 19.85 -105.38 -76.16
C ALA A 591 20.04 -103.85 -76.32
N HIS A 592 20.76 -103.43 -77.37
CA HIS A 592 20.96 -102.01 -77.68
C HIS A 592 19.69 -101.34 -78.21
N GLU A 593 18.97 -102.00 -79.12
CA GLU A 593 17.71 -101.49 -79.69
C GLU A 593 16.58 -101.43 -78.64
N GLU A 594 16.52 -102.40 -77.72
CA GLU A 594 15.59 -102.37 -76.60
C GLU A 594 15.87 -101.20 -75.65
N ALA A 595 17.14 -100.85 -75.43
CA ALA A 595 17.53 -99.72 -74.60
C ALA A 595 17.15 -98.36 -75.24
N LEU A 596 17.32 -98.22 -76.55
CA LEU A 596 16.89 -97.03 -77.31
C LEU A 596 15.36 -96.84 -77.24
N LEU A 597 14.57 -97.92 -77.34
CA LEU A 597 13.12 -97.87 -77.18
C LEU A 597 12.66 -97.45 -75.78
N ARG A 598 13.40 -97.82 -74.73
CA ARG A 598 13.11 -97.33 -73.37
C ARG A 598 13.44 -95.86 -73.18
N ALA A 599 14.53 -95.39 -73.79
CA ALA A 599 14.97 -93.99 -73.67
C ALA A 599 14.04 -93.01 -74.41
N ALA A 600 13.35 -93.46 -75.46
CA ALA A 600 12.41 -92.64 -76.22
C ALA A 600 11.06 -92.36 -75.52
N LEU A 601 10.80 -92.95 -74.33
CA LEU A 601 9.59 -92.73 -73.55
C LEU A 601 9.83 -91.65 -72.45
N PRO A 602 9.01 -90.57 -72.35
CA PRO A 602 9.29 -89.42 -71.47
C PRO A 602 9.32 -89.76 -69.97
N ALA A 603 10.22 -89.13 -69.19
CA ALA A 603 10.37 -89.39 -67.75
C ALA A 603 9.20 -88.85 -66.89
N ARG A 604 8.89 -89.55 -65.79
CA ARG A 604 7.78 -89.27 -64.86
C ARG A 604 7.90 -87.86 -64.24
N SER A 605 6.95 -86.96 -64.49
CA SER A 605 6.76 -85.73 -63.71
C SER A 605 5.50 -85.86 -62.85
N GLY A 606 5.67 -85.96 -61.53
CA GLY A 606 4.59 -86.00 -60.55
C GLY A 606 4.15 -84.60 -60.12
N ILE A 607 2.94 -84.55 -59.54
CA ILE A 607 2.17 -83.57 -58.73
C ILE A 607 2.71 -82.14 -58.45
N SER A 608 3.98 -81.80 -58.62
CA SER A 608 4.55 -80.46 -58.38
C SER A 608 4.30 -79.42 -59.50
N GLY A 609 3.48 -79.73 -60.51
CA GLY A 609 3.17 -78.82 -61.63
C GLY A 609 1.86 -78.02 -61.50
N TRP A 610 1.08 -78.19 -60.43
CA TRP A 610 -0.28 -77.64 -60.34
C TRP A 610 -0.46 -76.38 -59.49
N PHE A 611 0.59 -75.85 -58.85
CA PHE A 611 0.47 -74.60 -58.07
C PHE A 611 1.72 -73.69 -58.21
N PRO A 612 1.70 -72.70 -59.12
CA PRO A 612 2.76 -71.69 -59.24
C PRO A 612 2.41 -70.36 -58.56
N ALA A 613 1.70 -70.39 -57.42
CA ALA A 613 1.32 -69.18 -56.69
C ALA A 613 1.29 -69.41 -55.16
N LEU A 614 2.44 -69.75 -54.60
CA LEU A 614 2.81 -69.53 -53.19
C LEU A 614 4.33 -69.33 -53.17
N ASN A 615 4.74 -68.11 -53.54
CA ASN A 615 6.04 -67.51 -53.23
C ASN A 615 6.08 -66.08 -53.77
N THR A 616 5.43 -65.15 -53.07
CA THR A 616 6.03 -63.95 -52.45
C THR A 616 4.92 -63.04 -51.93
#